data_AF-A0A957VX85-F1
#
_entry.id   AF-A0A957VX85-F1
#
_cell.length_a   1.000
_cell.length_b   1.000
_cell.length_c   1.000
_cell.angle_alpha   90.00
_cell.angle_beta   90.00
_cell.angle_gamma   90.00
#
_symmetry.space_group_name_H-M   'P 1'
#
loop_
_entity.id
_entity.type
_entity.pdbx_description
1 polymer ?
#
loop_
_entity_poly.entity_id
_entity_poly.type
_entity_poly.pdbx_seq_one_letter_code
_entity_poly.pdbx_strand_id
1 'polypeptide(L)' 'NVVDVYIRNLRRKIDDPFERKLIFTVRGAGYRLSAQDGT' A
#
# COMPACT_ATOMS: atom_id res chain seq x y z
N ASN A 1 -12.26 -7.45 -4.59
CA ASN A 1 -13.10 -6.22 -4.53
C ASN A 1 -12.47 -5.17 -5.46
N VAL A 2 -13.21 -4.17 -5.96
CA VAL A 2 -12.66 -3.12 -6.85
C VAL A 2 -11.51 -2.34 -6.19
N VAL A 3 -11.56 -2.17 -4.86
CA VAL A 3 -10.51 -1.54 -4.05
C VAL A 3 -9.17 -2.25 -4.22
N ASP A 4 -9.15 -3.58 -4.23
CA ASP A 4 -7.91 -4.36 -4.37
C ASP A 4 -7.24 -4.15 -5.73
N VAL A 5 -8.05 -3.98 -6.79
CA VAL A 5 -7.55 -3.70 -8.14
C VAL A 5 -6.85 -2.33 -8.17
N TYR A 6 -7.48 -1.31 -7.58
CA TYR A 6 -6.88 0.02 -7.50
C TYR A 6 -5.63 0.05 -6.61
N ILE A 7 -5.64 -0.63 -5.48
CA ILE A 7 -4.45 -0.73 -4.61
C ILE A 7 -3.30 -1.41 -5.34
N ARG A 8 -3.55 -2.50 -6.07
CA ARG A 8 -2.51 -3.17 -6.88
C ARG A 8 -1.94 -2.23 -7.95
N ASN A 9 -2.80 -1.49 -8.65
CA ASN A 9 -2.37 -0.55 -9.67
C ASN A 9 -1.59 0.63 -9.08
N LEU A 10 -1.97 1.08 -7.89
CA LEU A 10 -1.27 2.14 -7.18
C LEU A 10 0.12 1.66 -6.74
N ARG A 11 0.22 0.47 -6.12
CA ARG A 11 1.49 -0.14 -5.73
C ARG A 11 2.47 -0.24 -6.89
N ARG A 12 2.02 -0.65 -8.08
CA ARG A 12 2.86 -0.68 -9.29
C ARG A 12 3.47 0.66 -9.68
N LYS A 13 2.79 1.77 -9.37
CA LYS A 13 3.22 3.12 -9.75
C LYS A 13 4.08 3.78 -8.69
N ILE A 14 3.78 3.57 -7.41
CA ILE A 14 4.38 4.34 -6.30
C ILE A 14 5.15 3.49 -5.28
N ASP A 15 4.95 2.16 -5.26
CA ASP A 15 5.64 1.27 -4.33
C ASP A 15 6.68 0.41 -5.08
N ASP A 16 6.34 -0.24 -6.18
CA ASP A 16 7.23 -1.16 -6.90
C ASP A 16 8.57 -0.53 -7.36
N PRO A 17 8.60 0.68 -7.94
CA PRO A 17 9.86 1.31 -8.35
C PRO A 17 10.64 1.96 -7.21
N PHE A 18 10.10 1.99 -5.99
CA PHE A 18 10.72 2.65 -4.84
C PHE A 18 11.07 1.62 -3.76
N GLU A 19 12.21 1.82 -3.10
CA GLU A 19 12.67 0.94 -2.03
C GLU A 19 11.74 1.04 -0.81
N ARG A 20 11.25 2.24 -0.53
CA ARG A 20 10.31 2.51 0.56
C ARG A 20 8.87 2.26 0.10
N LYS A 21 8.18 1.35 0.79
CA LYS A 21 6.76 1.07 0.56
C LYS A 21 5.91 2.02 1.40
N LEU A 22 4.87 2.60 0.80
CA LEU A 22 3.95 3.50 1.48
C LEU A 22 2.62 2.83 1.83
N ILE A 23 2.23 1.77 1.12
CA ILE A 23 0.92 1.12 1.29
C ILE A 23 1.03 -0.16 2.11
N PHE A 24 0.51 -0.11 3.32
CA PHE A 24 0.47 -1.22 4.27
C PHE A 24 -0.91 -1.87 4.34
N THR A 25 -0.94 -3.18 4.48
CA THR A 25 -2.20 -3.92 4.67
C THR A 25 -2.47 -4.09 6.16
N VAL A 26 -3.63 -3.64 6.62
CA VAL A 26 -4.11 -3.78 8.00
C VAL A 26 -5.22 -4.83 8.02
N ARG A 27 -4.93 -5.99 8.62
CA ARG A 27 -5.89 -7.10 8.73
C ARG A 27 -7.16 -6.62 9.45
N GLY A 28 -8.32 -6.90 8.84
CA GLY A 28 -9.63 -6.52 9.39
C GLY A 28 -10.03 -5.05 9.20
N ALA A 29 -9.13 -4.18 8.71
CA ALA A 29 -9.41 -2.74 8.54
C ALA A 29 -9.18 -2.21 7.11
N GLY A 30 -8.31 -2.86 6.31
CA GLY A 30 -8.06 -2.47 4.92
C GLY A 30 -6.61 -2.07 4.66
N TYR A 31 -6.38 -0.88 4.09
CA TYR A 31 -5.06 -0.40 3.69
C TYR A 31 -4.74 0.93 4.37
N ARG A 32 -3.49 1.11 4.79
CA ARG A 32 -2.97 2.34 5.41
C ARG A 32 -1.85 2.90 4.56
N LEU A 33 -1.84 4.22 4.39
CA LEU A 33 -0.69 4.94 3.84
C LEU A 33 0.16 5.48 5.00
N SER A 34 1.46 5.19 5.02
CA SER A 34 2.39 5.69 6.03
C SER A 34 3.76 5.91 5.42
N ALA A 35 4.46 6.97 5.82
CA ALA A 35 5.89 7.09 5.52
C ALA A 35 6.71 6.28 6.54
N GLN A 36 6.32 6.23 7.80
CA GLN A 36 7.02 5.43 8.80
C GLN A 36 6.72 3.94 8.60
N ASP A 37 7.76 3.17 8.27
CA ASP A 37 7.80 1.73 8.54
C ASP A 37 7.66 1.55 10.05
N GLY A 38 6.75 0.67 10.47
CA GLY A 38 6.23 0.60 11.84
C GLY A 38 7.25 0.86 12.94
N THR A 39 6.88 1.75 13.87
CA THR A 39 7.41 1.69 15.24
C THR A 39 6.97 0.39 15.89
#